data_AF-Q7UH56-F1
#
_entry.id   AF-Q7UH56-F1
#
_cell.length_a   1.000
_cell.length_b   1.000
_cell.length_c   1.000
_cell.angle_alpha   90.00
_cell.angle_beta   90.00
_cell.angle_gamma   90.00
#
_symmetry.space_group_name_H-M   'P 1'
#
loop_
_entity.id
_entity.type
_entity.pdbx_description
1 polymer ?
#
loop_
_entity_poly.entity_id
_entity_poly.type
_entity_poly.pdbx_seq_one_letter_code
_entity_poly.pdbx_strand_id
1 'polypeptide(L)'
;MIVVYVVGHILSGASSFLLERCLLRLSFGYPLNQFLCGHFAGTLGRQIAIRVVNIVRWPLVRELPTKGKFGWAYRSVEFLGDWAERRLDLLPGFCHPFDPRMVRLIQKRFEQRFGVTFRNWSIRRRTHDVYWTVWAYIAENMPMSYRTGMHFVELYGFCRNASFAFLIVALYPLCPEWSTASLTGKTLVSDNFWMLASITCSAAFYVNFTKLIRRQNDFILRAFISEQEAE
;
A
#
# COMPACT_ATOMS: atom_id res chain seq x y z
N MET A 1 26.09 -21.56 -6.28
CA MET A 1 25.71 -20.30 -5.58
C MET A 1 25.50 -19.12 -6.53
N ILE A 2 26.38 -18.86 -7.50
CA ILE A 2 26.26 -17.70 -8.41
C ILE A 2 24.91 -17.66 -9.15
N VAL A 3 24.44 -18.79 -9.69
CA VAL A 3 23.15 -18.86 -10.41
C VAL A 3 21.98 -18.43 -9.50
N VAL A 4 21.90 -18.97 -8.29
CA VAL A 4 20.84 -18.62 -7.31
C VAL A 4 20.90 -17.13 -6.94
N TYR A 5 22.11 -16.58 -6.79
CA TYR A 5 22.30 -15.15 -6.52
C TYR A 5 21.79 -14.26 -7.65
N VAL A 6 22.13 -14.60 -8.91
CA VAL A 6 21.68 -13.86 -10.10
C VAL A 6 20.18 -13.97 -10.26
N VAL A 7 19.60 -15.17 -10.14
CA VAL A 7 18.15 -15.38 -10.21
C VAL A 7 17.43 -14.58 -9.11
N GLY A 8 17.97 -14.58 -7.89
CA GLY A 8 17.43 -13.77 -6.79
C GLY A 8 17.38 -12.27 -7.10
N HIS A 9 18.42 -11.73 -7.75
CA HIS A 9 18.46 -10.32 -8.18
C HIS A 9 17.42 -10.02 -9.25
N ILE A 10 17.29 -10.90 -10.25
CA ILE A 10 16.28 -10.76 -11.31
C ILE A 10 14.87 -10.77 -10.71
N LEU A 11 14.59 -11.72 -9.80
CA LEU A 11 13.30 -11.81 -9.11
C LEU A 11 13.03 -10.58 -8.24
N SER A 12 14.03 -10.08 -7.52
CA SER A 12 13.92 -8.85 -6.72
C SER A 12 13.61 -7.64 -7.60
N GLY A 13 14.31 -7.48 -8.73
CA GLY A 13 14.07 -6.41 -9.70
C GLY A 13 12.68 -6.50 -10.34
N ALA A 14 12.27 -7.68 -10.79
CA ALA A 14 10.96 -7.92 -11.37
C ALA A 14 9.83 -7.66 -10.36
N SER A 15 9.98 -8.11 -9.12
CA SER A 15 8.99 -7.86 -8.06
C SER A 15 8.87 -6.37 -7.71
N SER A 16 9.99 -5.63 -7.67
CA SER A 16 9.95 -4.17 -7.48
C SER A 16 9.23 -3.47 -8.63
N PHE A 17 9.49 -3.88 -9.87
CA PHE A 17 8.79 -3.30 -11.00
C PHE A 17 7.28 -3.62 -10.98
N LEU A 18 6.91 -4.90 -10.87
CA LEU A 18 5.52 -5.33 -11.00
C LEU A 18 4.69 -5.02 -9.77
N LEU A 19 5.13 -5.40 -8.56
CA LEU A 19 4.31 -5.24 -7.37
C LEU A 19 4.38 -3.82 -6.80
N GLU A 20 5.55 -3.19 -6.80
CA GLU A 20 5.73 -1.87 -6.19
C GLU A 20 5.49 -0.72 -7.18
N ARG A 21 6.00 -0.77 -8.42
CA ARG A 21 5.79 0.34 -9.37
C ARG A 21 4.47 0.26 -10.13
N CYS A 22 4.03 -0.94 -10.49
CA CYS A 22 2.78 -1.13 -11.24
C CYS A 22 1.59 -1.36 -10.29
N LEU A 23 1.60 -2.43 -9.51
CA LEU A 23 0.44 -2.83 -8.72
C LEU A 23 0.15 -1.84 -7.58
N LEU A 24 1.13 -1.48 -6.75
CA LEU A 24 0.93 -0.52 -5.65
C LEU A 24 0.47 0.84 -6.19
N ARG A 25 1.07 1.30 -7.31
CA ARG A 25 0.69 2.56 -7.96
C ARG A 25 -0.73 2.51 -8.51
N LEU A 26 -1.17 1.38 -9.03
CA LEU A 26 -2.49 1.19 -9.60
C LEU A 26 -3.56 0.99 -8.53
N SER A 27 -3.23 0.26 -7.45
CA SER A 27 -4.16 -0.05 -6.37
C SER A 27 -4.31 1.13 -5.41
N PHE A 28 -3.20 1.66 -4.90
CA PHE A 28 -3.22 2.71 -3.88
C PHE A 28 -2.64 4.03 -4.38
N GLY A 29 -1.65 4.01 -5.27
CA GLY A 29 -0.82 5.19 -5.53
C GLY A 29 0.28 5.31 -4.47
N TYR A 30 1.04 6.40 -4.52
CA TYR A 30 2.17 6.56 -3.61
C TYR A 30 1.67 6.86 -2.19
N PRO A 31 2.12 6.11 -1.16
CA PRO A 31 1.60 6.24 0.20
C PRO A 31 1.69 7.67 0.73
N LEU A 32 2.80 8.35 0.48
CA LEU A 32 3.02 9.70 0.97
C LEU A 32 2.02 10.73 0.42
N ASN A 33 1.61 10.57 -0.83
CA ASN A 33 0.59 11.43 -1.43
C ASN A 33 -0.74 11.29 -0.70
N GLN A 34 -1.08 10.07 -0.27
CA GLN A 34 -2.29 9.84 0.51
C GLN A 34 -2.18 10.39 1.92
N PHE A 35 -1.01 10.25 2.56
CA PHE A 35 -0.79 10.72 3.93
C PHE A 35 -0.86 12.23 4.05
N LEU A 36 -0.26 12.94 3.09
CA LEU A 36 -0.12 14.38 3.13
C LEU A 36 -1.32 15.11 2.50
N CYS A 37 -1.99 14.49 1.52
CA CYS A 37 -2.95 15.21 0.68
C CYS A 37 -4.37 14.64 0.74
N GLY A 38 -4.62 13.69 1.64
CA GLY A 38 -5.96 13.18 1.89
C GLY A 38 -6.42 12.12 0.89
N HIS A 39 -7.66 11.67 1.10
CA HIS A 39 -8.27 10.58 0.36
C HIS A 39 -8.44 10.85 -1.15
N PHE A 40 -8.59 12.11 -1.54
CA PHE A 40 -8.81 12.50 -2.94
C PHE A 40 -7.54 12.46 -3.81
N ALA A 41 -6.36 12.35 -3.21
CA ALA A 41 -5.09 12.26 -3.93
C ALA A 41 -4.74 10.84 -4.40
N GLY A 42 -5.66 9.88 -4.25
CA GLY A 42 -5.50 8.47 -4.64
C GLY A 42 -5.74 8.19 -6.13
N THR A 43 -5.69 6.90 -6.48
CA THR A 43 -5.92 6.37 -7.84
C THR A 43 -7.34 6.66 -8.34
N LEU A 44 -7.54 6.66 -9.67
CA LEU A 44 -8.86 6.90 -10.28
C LEU A 44 -9.93 5.98 -9.69
N GLY A 45 -9.63 4.68 -9.54
CA GLY A 45 -10.56 3.72 -8.94
C GLY A 45 -10.98 4.10 -7.52
N ARG A 46 -10.03 4.59 -6.71
CA ARG A 46 -10.32 5.09 -5.36
C ARG A 46 -11.15 6.38 -5.40
N GLN A 47 -10.82 7.31 -6.29
CA GLN A 47 -11.60 8.54 -6.46
C GLN A 47 -13.04 8.24 -6.86
N ILE A 48 -13.23 7.29 -7.79
CA ILE A 48 -14.56 6.82 -8.20
C ILE A 48 -15.30 6.23 -7.00
N ALA A 49 -14.66 5.32 -6.26
CA ALA A 49 -15.30 4.67 -5.13
C ALA A 49 -15.64 5.68 -4.00
N ILE A 50 -14.78 6.66 -3.70
CA ILE A 50 -15.08 7.75 -2.77
C ILE A 50 -16.26 8.59 -3.28
N ARG A 51 -16.31 8.90 -4.58
CA ARG A 51 -17.44 9.61 -5.17
C ARG A 51 -18.74 8.82 -5.03
N VAL A 52 -18.70 7.51 -5.27
CA VAL A 52 -19.86 6.61 -5.07
C VAL A 52 -20.31 6.64 -3.61
N VAL A 53 -19.39 6.50 -2.65
CA VAL A 53 -19.70 6.60 -1.21
C VAL A 53 -20.28 7.96 -0.85
N ASN A 54 -19.74 9.06 -1.39
CA ASN A 54 -20.25 10.40 -1.14
C ASN A 54 -21.63 10.64 -1.75
N ILE A 55 -21.90 10.08 -2.94
CA ILE A 55 -23.24 10.11 -3.57
C ILE A 55 -24.24 9.34 -2.70
N VAL A 56 -23.87 8.16 -2.21
CA VAL A 56 -24.69 7.36 -1.28
C VAL A 56 -25.01 8.14 -0.01
N ARG A 57 -24.03 8.87 0.53
CA ARG A 57 -24.16 9.66 1.77
C ARG A 57 -24.84 11.02 1.60
N TRP A 58 -25.22 11.39 0.38
CA TRP A 58 -25.77 12.72 0.14
C TRP A 58 -27.11 12.88 0.90
N PRO A 59 -27.38 14.00 1.59
CA PRO A 59 -28.55 14.15 2.45
C PRO A 59 -29.86 13.83 1.75
N LEU A 60 -30.00 14.20 0.47
CA LEU A 60 -31.15 13.87 -0.37
C LEU A 60 -31.37 12.37 -0.55
N VAL A 61 -30.30 11.59 -0.65
CA VAL A 61 -30.36 10.12 -0.75
C VAL A 61 -30.67 9.50 0.62
N ARG A 62 -30.16 10.12 1.70
CA ARG A 62 -30.41 9.71 3.08
C ARG A 62 -31.85 9.99 3.54
N GLU A 63 -32.46 11.04 3.01
CA GLU A 63 -33.84 11.45 3.27
C GLU A 63 -34.86 10.71 2.38
N LEU A 64 -34.41 9.87 1.43
CA LEU A 64 -35.32 9.00 0.68
C LEU A 64 -36.13 8.16 1.68
N PRO A 65 -37.47 8.19 1.58
CA PRO A 65 -38.34 7.69 2.63
C PRO A 65 -38.10 6.19 2.83
N THR A 66 -37.49 5.85 3.97
CA THR A 66 -37.33 4.49 4.48
C THR A 66 -38.66 3.74 4.61
N LYS A 67 -39.79 4.45 4.54
CA LYS A 67 -41.16 3.93 4.67
C LYS A 67 -41.89 3.67 3.33
N GLY A 68 -41.20 3.69 2.18
CA GLY A 68 -41.80 3.44 0.86
C GLY A 68 -41.45 2.07 0.23
N LYS A 69 -42.06 1.79 -0.94
CA LYS A 69 -41.77 0.62 -1.79
C LYS A 69 -40.28 0.49 -2.23
N PHE A 70 -39.48 1.53 -2.00
CA PHE A 70 -38.07 1.61 -2.37
C PHE A 70 -37.08 1.32 -1.22
N GLY A 71 -37.54 0.92 -0.03
CA GLY A 71 -36.66 0.67 1.11
C GLY A 71 -35.62 -0.45 0.91
N TRP A 72 -35.84 -1.38 -0.03
CA TRP A 72 -34.83 -2.38 -0.41
C TRP A 72 -33.69 -1.77 -1.23
N ALA A 73 -33.99 -0.81 -2.11
CA ALA A 73 -32.99 -0.13 -2.92
C ALA A 73 -32.07 0.73 -2.05
N TYR A 74 -32.64 1.46 -1.08
CA TYR A 74 -31.85 2.19 -0.07
C TYR A 74 -30.91 1.27 0.71
N ARG A 75 -31.41 0.14 1.22
CA ARG A 75 -30.60 -0.85 1.95
C ARG A 75 -29.48 -1.44 1.09
N SER A 76 -29.74 -1.70 -0.20
CA SER A 76 -28.71 -2.16 -1.12
C SER A 76 -27.65 -1.10 -1.38
N VAL A 77 -28.05 0.17 -1.52
CA VAL A 77 -27.13 1.30 -1.74
C VAL A 77 -26.30 1.58 -0.49
N GLU A 78 -26.89 1.55 0.70
CA GLU A 78 -26.19 1.66 1.98
C GLU A 78 -25.23 0.50 2.20
N PHE A 79 -25.67 -0.75 1.98
CA PHE A 79 -24.81 -1.93 2.05
C PHE A 79 -23.64 -1.84 1.05
N LEU A 80 -23.90 -1.40 -0.18
CA LEU A 80 -22.85 -1.19 -1.18
C LEU A 80 -21.91 -0.06 -0.80
N GLY A 81 -22.40 1.02 -0.18
CA GLY A 81 -21.60 2.13 0.33
C GLY A 81 -20.68 1.67 1.47
N ASP A 82 -21.23 0.99 2.46
CA ASP A 82 -20.51 0.39 3.58
C ASP A 82 -19.50 -0.66 3.13
N TRP A 83 -19.91 -1.53 2.21
CA TRP A 83 -19.04 -2.53 1.62
C TRP A 83 -17.93 -1.88 0.82
N ALA A 84 -18.24 -0.87 0.00
CA ALA A 84 -17.27 -0.11 -0.77
C ALA A 84 -16.32 0.68 0.13
N GLU A 85 -16.77 1.26 1.25
CA GLU A 85 -15.92 1.96 2.21
C GLU A 85 -14.97 0.99 2.94
N ARG A 86 -15.52 -0.12 3.46
CA ARG A 86 -14.71 -1.20 4.06
C ARG A 86 -13.73 -1.82 3.06
N ARG A 87 -14.07 -1.86 1.77
CA ARG A 87 -13.20 -2.38 0.70
C ARG A 87 -12.31 -1.32 0.07
N LEU A 88 -12.63 -0.03 0.18
CA LEU A 88 -11.69 1.07 -0.08
C LEU A 88 -10.55 1.04 0.93
N ASP A 89 -10.87 0.58 2.15
CA ASP A 89 -9.95 0.11 3.16
C ASP A 89 -9.68 -1.40 3.06
N LEU A 90 -9.62 -1.98 1.85
CA LEU A 90 -9.19 -3.38 1.58
C LEU A 90 -7.92 -3.76 2.35
N LEU A 91 -7.13 -2.75 2.69
CA LEU A 91 -6.11 -2.80 3.73
C LEU A 91 -6.51 -1.85 4.86
N PRO A 92 -7.13 -2.35 5.95
CA PRO A 92 -7.54 -1.51 7.06
C PRO A 92 -6.33 -0.74 7.56
N GLY A 93 -6.46 0.58 7.55
CA GLY A 93 -5.41 1.47 7.95
C GLY A 93 -4.23 1.61 7.01
N PHE A 94 -4.27 1.22 5.73
CA PHE A 94 -3.26 1.69 4.75
C PHE A 94 -3.57 3.12 4.27
N CYS A 95 -4.84 3.50 4.32
CA CYS A 95 -5.41 4.60 3.57
C CYS A 95 -5.77 5.84 4.40
N HIS A 96 -5.54 5.86 5.71
CA HIS A 96 -5.82 7.02 6.55
C HIS A 96 -4.79 8.14 6.35
N PRO A 97 -5.22 9.35 5.99
CA PRO A 97 -4.35 10.52 5.94
C PRO A 97 -3.89 10.93 7.34
N PHE A 98 -2.82 11.72 7.41
CA PHE A 98 -2.45 12.33 8.68
C PHE A 98 -3.43 13.38 9.11
N ASP A 99 -3.47 13.61 10.44
CA ASP A 99 -4.12 14.78 11.00
C ASP A 99 -3.55 16.04 10.32
N PRO A 100 -4.40 16.96 9.82
CA PRO A 100 -3.96 18.26 9.32
C PRO A 100 -2.99 19.01 10.24
N ARG A 101 -3.02 18.78 11.56
CA ARG A 101 -2.01 19.30 12.51
C ARG A 101 -0.63 18.71 12.24
N MET A 102 -0.52 17.40 12.14
CA MET A 102 0.74 16.70 11.85
C MET A 102 1.30 17.12 10.48
N VAL A 103 0.46 17.25 9.45
CA VAL A 103 0.89 17.72 8.13
C VAL A 103 1.50 19.13 8.21
N ARG A 104 0.86 20.05 8.96
CA ARG A 104 1.40 21.41 9.18
C ARG A 104 2.72 21.39 9.95
N LEU A 105 2.88 20.49 10.93
CA LEU A 105 4.15 20.33 11.66
C LEU A 105 5.27 19.84 10.75
N ILE A 106 5.00 18.81 9.94
CA ILE A 106 5.97 18.30 8.96
C ILE A 106 6.37 19.42 8.01
N GLN A 107 5.40 20.16 7.47
CA GLN A 107 5.68 21.25 6.53
C GLN A 107 6.52 22.35 7.19
N LYS A 108 6.12 22.83 8.37
CA LYS A 108 6.86 23.86 9.10
C LYS A 108 8.29 23.42 9.40
N ARG A 109 8.49 22.18 9.89
CA ARG A 109 9.82 21.64 10.20
C ARG A 109 10.67 21.46 8.95
N PHE A 110 10.07 20.99 7.86
CA PHE A 110 10.74 20.86 6.57
C PHE A 110 11.23 22.22 6.05
N GLU A 111 10.36 23.23 6.08
CA GLU A 111 10.70 24.61 5.67
C GLU A 111 11.81 25.19 6.55
N GLN A 112 11.74 25.00 7.87
CA GLN A 112 12.76 25.45 8.82
C GLN A 112 14.12 24.79 8.57
N ARG A 113 14.14 23.47 8.30
CA ARG A 113 15.40 22.71 8.20
C ARG A 113 16.09 22.86 6.86
N PHE A 114 15.31 22.91 5.77
CA PHE A 114 15.84 22.91 4.41
C PHE A 114 15.73 24.26 3.69
N GLY A 115 14.99 25.23 4.25
CA GLY A 115 14.76 26.54 3.61
C GLY A 115 13.93 26.47 2.33
N VAL A 116 13.24 25.35 2.07
CA VAL A 116 12.44 25.11 0.87
C VAL A 116 10.96 25.14 1.21
N THR A 117 10.22 26.05 0.56
CA THR A 117 8.76 26.14 0.68
C THR A 117 8.07 25.49 -0.51
N PHE A 118 7.10 24.61 -0.24
CA PHE A 118 6.27 24.02 -1.28
C PHE A 118 4.83 24.53 -1.16
N ARG A 119 4.42 25.38 -2.11
CA ARG A 119 3.05 25.95 -2.14
C ARG A 119 1.94 24.89 -2.21
N ASN A 120 2.23 23.73 -2.79
CA ASN A 120 1.28 22.63 -2.89
C ASN A 120 2.01 21.29 -2.79
N TRP A 121 1.72 20.55 -1.72
CA TRP A 121 2.26 19.23 -1.46
C TRP A 121 1.52 18.13 -2.23
N SER A 122 0.35 18.38 -2.84
CA SER A 122 -0.42 17.37 -3.59
C SER A 122 0.18 16.95 -4.93
N ILE A 123 1.26 17.62 -5.35
CA ILE A 123 2.00 17.23 -6.54
C ILE A 123 2.89 16.03 -6.18
N ARG A 124 2.58 14.87 -6.78
CA ARG A 124 3.24 13.59 -6.50
C ARG A 124 4.77 13.63 -6.55
N ARG A 125 5.38 14.37 -7.48
CA ARG A 125 6.85 14.49 -7.55
C ARG A 125 7.39 15.14 -6.27
N ARG A 126 6.71 16.17 -5.77
CA ARG A 126 7.12 16.89 -4.55
C ARG A 126 6.97 16.05 -3.30
N THR A 127 5.89 15.28 -3.15
CA THR A 127 5.77 14.37 -2.00
C THR A 127 6.91 13.36 -2.00
N HIS A 128 7.21 12.75 -3.15
CA HIS A 128 8.35 11.85 -3.27
C HIS A 128 9.67 12.51 -2.86
N ASP A 129 9.95 13.71 -3.37
CA ASP A 129 11.18 14.44 -3.06
C ASP A 129 11.26 14.80 -1.57
N VAL A 130 10.15 15.26 -0.96
CA VAL A 130 10.06 15.53 0.48
C VAL A 130 10.43 14.30 1.30
N TYR A 131 9.89 13.12 0.96
CA TYR A 131 10.19 11.90 1.69
C TYR A 131 11.67 11.55 1.62
N TRP A 132 12.28 11.57 0.44
CA TRP A 132 13.69 11.21 0.30
C TRP A 132 14.62 12.22 0.97
N THR A 133 14.28 13.51 0.95
CA THR A 133 15.01 14.53 1.69
C THR A 133 14.93 14.29 3.20
N VAL A 134 13.73 13.99 3.73
CA VAL A 134 13.54 13.65 5.15
C VAL A 134 14.27 12.34 5.51
N TRP A 135 14.23 11.34 4.64
CA TRP A 135 14.93 10.08 4.84
C TRP A 135 16.45 10.26 4.89
N ALA A 136 17.01 11.01 3.94
CA ALA A 136 18.44 11.34 3.93
C ALA A 136 18.86 12.09 5.20
N TYR A 137 18.05 13.07 5.61
CA TYR A 137 18.25 13.80 6.86
C TYR A 137 18.29 12.88 8.08
N ILE A 138 17.33 11.94 8.20
CA ILE A 138 17.28 10.97 9.29
C ILE A 138 18.48 10.03 9.25
N ALA A 139 18.94 9.63 8.06
CA ALA A 139 20.13 8.79 7.90
C ALA A 139 21.40 9.45 8.46
N GLU A 140 21.52 10.77 8.26
CA GLU A 140 22.68 11.54 8.71
C GLU A 140 22.61 11.94 10.19
N ASN A 141 21.43 12.35 10.68
CA ASN A 141 21.29 13.00 11.99
C ASN A 141 20.67 12.10 13.07
N MET A 142 19.97 11.02 12.68
CA MET A 142 19.20 10.18 13.61
C MET A 142 19.48 8.68 13.40
N PRO A 143 20.70 8.19 13.71
CA PRO A 143 21.14 6.83 13.36
C PRO A 143 20.26 5.71 13.95
N MET A 144 19.71 5.92 15.15
CA MET A 144 18.79 4.95 15.78
C MET A 144 17.45 4.85 15.03
N SER A 145 16.89 6.00 14.63
CA SER A 145 15.67 6.04 13.81
C SER A 145 15.95 5.46 12.43
N TYR A 146 17.06 5.81 11.79
CA TYR A 146 17.45 5.26 10.51
C TYR A 146 17.58 3.74 10.53
N ARG A 147 18.25 3.16 11.54
CA ARG A 147 18.40 1.70 11.71
C ARG A 147 17.03 1.01 11.79
N THR A 148 16.10 1.60 12.53
CA THR A 148 14.72 1.08 12.65
C THR A 148 13.99 1.19 11.31
N GLY A 149 14.15 2.31 10.60
CA GLY A 149 13.63 2.51 9.25
C GLY A 149 14.13 1.46 8.26
N MET A 150 15.43 1.14 8.30
CA MET A 150 16.06 0.12 7.46
C MET A 150 15.50 -1.28 7.73
N HIS A 151 15.19 -1.61 8.99
CA HIS A 151 14.56 -2.88 9.31
C HIS A 151 13.18 -3.02 8.63
N PHE A 152 12.40 -1.94 8.55
CA PHE A 152 11.16 -1.98 7.76
C PHE A 152 11.41 -2.18 6.26
N VAL A 153 12.49 -1.59 5.71
CA VAL A 153 12.90 -1.77 4.31
C VAL A 153 13.16 -3.23 3.98
N GLU A 154 13.92 -3.90 4.84
CA GLU A 154 14.20 -5.32 4.72
C GLU A 154 12.92 -6.16 4.80
N LEU A 155 12.06 -5.89 5.79
CA LEU A 155 10.81 -6.64 5.99
C LEU A 155 9.83 -6.47 4.84
N TYR A 156 9.61 -5.25 4.34
CA TYR A 156 8.70 -5.08 3.20
C TYR A 156 9.33 -5.62 1.92
N GLY A 157 10.65 -5.51 1.74
CA GLY A 157 11.37 -6.10 0.62
C GLY A 157 11.22 -7.62 0.59
N PHE A 158 11.34 -8.28 1.75
CA PHE A 158 11.04 -9.70 1.92
C PHE A 158 9.60 -10.03 1.55
N CYS A 159 8.62 -9.29 2.10
CA CYS A 159 7.20 -9.55 1.80
C CYS A 159 6.86 -9.38 0.32
N ARG A 160 7.43 -8.38 -0.35
CA ARG A 160 7.28 -8.15 -1.79
C ARG A 160 7.84 -9.32 -2.59
N ASN A 161 9.08 -9.73 -2.30
CA ASN A 161 9.74 -10.81 -3.02
C ASN A 161 9.02 -12.16 -2.79
N ALA A 162 8.59 -12.44 -1.56
CA ALA A 162 7.81 -13.64 -1.21
C ALA A 162 6.46 -13.65 -1.94
N SER A 163 5.74 -12.52 -1.92
CA SER A 163 4.48 -12.36 -2.66
C SER A 163 4.65 -12.67 -4.16
N PHE A 164 5.73 -12.18 -4.78
CA PHE A 164 6.04 -12.45 -6.19
C PHE A 164 6.44 -13.91 -6.44
N ALA A 165 7.24 -14.51 -5.56
CA ALA A 165 7.61 -15.92 -5.66
C ALA A 165 6.37 -16.83 -5.62
N PHE A 166 5.41 -16.57 -4.71
CA PHE A 166 4.14 -17.30 -4.68
C PHE A 166 3.30 -17.10 -5.95
N LEU A 167 3.33 -15.92 -6.59
CA LEU A 167 2.66 -15.75 -7.90
C LEU A 167 3.29 -16.61 -8.97
N ILE A 168 4.62 -16.67 -9.04
CA ILE A 168 5.32 -17.54 -9.99
C ILE A 168 4.94 -19.01 -9.75
N VAL A 169 4.95 -19.44 -8.49
CA VAL A 169 4.54 -20.80 -8.11
C VAL A 169 3.07 -21.07 -8.43
N ALA A 170 2.20 -20.07 -8.34
CA ALA A 170 0.80 -20.21 -8.74
C ALA A 170 0.61 -20.45 -10.25
N LEU A 171 1.57 -20.05 -11.09
CA LEU A 171 1.55 -20.32 -12.53
C LEU A 171 1.98 -21.75 -12.88
N TYR A 172 2.50 -22.51 -11.91
CA TYR A 172 3.00 -23.86 -12.12
C TYR A 172 2.02 -24.80 -12.87
N PRO A 173 0.71 -24.82 -12.57
CA PRO A 173 -0.24 -25.66 -13.32
C PRO A 173 -0.38 -25.31 -14.81
N LEU A 174 0.03 -24.11 -15.22
CA LEU A 174 0.02 -23.68 -16.63
C LEU A 174 1.24 -24.21 -17.39
N CYS A 175 2.23 -24.77 -16.69
CA CYS A 175 3.44 -25.35 -17.24
C CYS A 175 3.44 -26.86 -16.98
N PRO A 176 2.72 -27.66 -17.78
CA PRO A 176 2.59 -29.11 -17.54
C PRO A 176 3.94 -29.85 -17.52
N GLU A 177 4.94 -29.32 -18.23
CA GLU A 177 6.32 -29.82 -18.20
C GLU A 177 6.97 -29.75 -16.81
N TRP A 178 6.50 -28.87 -15.92
CA TRP A 178 7.04 -28.72 -14.57
C TRP A 178 6.39 -29.68 -13.59
N SER A 179 5.35 -30.41 -13.99
CA SER A 179 4.60 -31.31 -13.11
C SER A 179 5.47 -32.40 -12.50
N THR A 180 5.62 -32.37 -11.18
CA THR A 180 6.27 -33.40 -10.35
C THR A 180 5.58 -34.76 -10.46
N ALA A 181 4.33 -34.81 -10.92
CA ALA A 181 3.63 -36.07 -11.21
C ALA A 181 4.37 -36.90 -12.27
N SER A 182 5.11 -36.25 -13.18
CA SER A 182 5.95 -36.94 -14.17
C SER A 182 7.12 -37.70 -13.54
N LEU A 183 7.60 -37.26 -12.37
CA LEU A 183 8.73 -37.86 -11.65
C LEU A 183 8.29 -38.92 -10.64
N THR A 184 7.16 -38.73 -9.96
CA THR A 184 6.71 -39.60 -8.86
C THR A 184 5.54 -40.51 -9.23
N GLY A 185 4.89 -40.30 -10.38
CA GLY A 185 3.70 -41.02 -10.82
C GLY A 185 2.45 -40.78 -9.94
N LYS A 186 2.52 -39.89 -8.94
CA LYS A 186 1.44 -39.59 -8.01
C LYS A 186 1.41 -38.10 -7.68
N THR A 187 0.23 -37.48 -7.83
CA THR A 187 -0.03 -36.13 -7.35
C THR A 187 -0.44 -36.18 -5.88
N LEU A 188 0.40 -35.63 -4.99
CA LEU A 188 0.09 -35.54 -3.55
C LEU A 188 -1.03 -34.52 -3.27
N VAL A 189 -1.13 -33.50 -4.11
CA VAL A 189 -2.05 -32.36 -3.96
C VAL A 189 -2.59 -32.00 -5.34
N SER A 190 -3.85 -31.59 -5.44
CA SER A 190 -4.42 -31.15 -6.71
C SER A 190 -3.82 -29.81 -7.16
N ASP A 191 -3.59 -29.66 -8.46
CA ASP A 191 -3.00 -28.45 -9.04
C ASP A 191 -3.83 -27.20 -8.73
N ASN A 192 -5.16 -27.33 -8.73
CA ASN A 192 -6.08 -26.26 -8.35
C ASN A 192 -5.90 -25.82 -6.90
N PHE A 193 -5.71 -26.76 -5.97
CA PHE A 193 -5.45 -26.43 -4.58
C PHE A 193 -4.11 -25.71 -4.42
N TRP A 194 -3.06 -26.21 -5.10
CA TRP A 194 -1.73 -25.59 -5.07
C TRP A 194 -1.74 -24.14 -5.60
N MET A 195 -2.42 -23.91 -6.73
CA MET A 195 -2.61 -22.58 -7.30
C MET A 195 -3.36 -21.67 -6.34
N LEU A 196 -4.49 -22.11 -5.80
CA LEU A 196 -5.31 -21.29 -4.89
C LEU A 196 -4.56 -20.95 -3.60
N ALA A 197 -3.84 -21.92 -3.03
CA ALA A 197 -3.00 -21.71 -1.85
C ALA A 197 -1.90 -20.68 -2.13
N SER A 198 -1.21 -20.81 -3.27
CA SER A 198 -0.14 -19.89 -3.67
C SER A 198 -0.66 -18.47 -3.92
N ILE A 199 -1.79 -18.31 -4.62
CA ILE A 199 -2.46 -17.00 -4.80
C ILE A 199 -2.83 -16.39 -3.44
N THR A 200 -3.37 -17.19 -2.53
CA THR A 200 -3.77 -16.73 -1.20
C THR A 200 -2.57 -16.28 -0.38
N CYS A 201 -1.48 -17.06 -0.37
CA CYS A 201 -0.22 -16.68 0.26
C CYS A 201 0.35 -15.40 -0.35
N SER A 202 0.37 -15.29 -1.69
CA SER A 202 0.82 -14.09 -2.37
C SER A 202 0.02 -12.86 -1.97
N ALA A 203 -1.30 -12.96 -1.93
CA ALA A 203 -2.19 -11.90 -1.50
C ALA A 203 -1.90 -11.48 -0.04
N ALA A 204 -1.73 -12.44 0.87
CA ALA A 204 -1.39 -12.18 2.26
C ALA A 204 -0.05 -11.44 2.42
N PHE A 205 0.99 -11.88 1.69
CA PHE A 205 2.29 -11.20 1.70
C PHE A 205 2.24 -9.82 1.05
N TYR A 206 1.44 -9.63 0.00
CA TYR A 206 1.24 -8.32 -0.62
C TYR A 206 0.54 -7.35 0.35
N VAL A 207 -0.48 -7.82 1.05
CA VAL A 207 -1.16 -7.09 2.14
C VAL A 207 -0.18 -6.70 3.25
N ASN A 208 0.74 -7.59 3.63
CA ASN A 208 1.73 -7.26 4.64
C ASN A 208 2.77 -6.25 4.14
N PHE A 209 3.22 -6.41 2.89
CA PHE A 209 4.14 -5.49 2.19
C PHE A 209 3.62 -4.05 2.22
N THR A 210 2.36 -3.82 1.84
CA THR A 210 1.78 -2.48 1.88
C THR A 210 1.71 -1.94 3.31
N LYS A 211 1.24 -2.74 4.27
CA LYS A 211 1.20 -2.32 5.70
C LYS A 211 2.58 -1.90 6.21
N LEU A 212 3.64 -2.64 5.86
CA LEU A 212 5.00 -2.33 6.28
C LEU A 212 5.54 -1.04 5.63
N ILE A 213 5.33 -0.83 4.32
CA ILE A 213 5.69 0.45 3.67
C ILE A 213 5.03 1.63 4.38
N ARG A 214 3.73 1.50 4.72
CA ARG A 214 3.05 2.56 5.45
C ARG A 214 3.70 2.81 6.80
N ARG A 215 3.93 1.76 7.59
CA ARG A 215 4.53 1.87 8.93
C ARG A 215 5.91 2.52 8.87
N GLN A 216 6.73 2.16 7.89
CA GLN A 216 8.01 2.80 7.64
C GLN A 216 7.82 4.32 7.40
N ASN A 217 6.94 4.69 6.48
CA ASN A 217 6.73 6.10 6.14
C ASN A 217 6.19 6.93 7.32
N ASP A 218 5.24 6.38 8.07
CA ASP A 218 4.72 6.99 9.29
C ASP A 218 5.81 7.16 10.35
N PHE A 219 6.58 6.10 10.60
CA PHE A 219 7.69 6.13 11.55
C PHE A 219 8.72 7.20 11.20
N ILE A 220 9.14 7.27 9.93
CA ILE A 220 10.14 8.23 9.44
C ILE A 220 9.64 9.67 9.58
N LEU A 221 8.40 9.93 9.19
CA LEU A 221 7.84 11.29 9.31
C LEU A 221 7.61 11.70 10.75
N ARG A 222 7.27 10.77 11.66
CA ARG A 222 7.17 11.06 13.10
C ARG A 222 8.54 11.31 13.72
N ALA A 223 9.54 10.50 13.38
CA ALA A 223 10.91 10.69 13.85
C ALA A 223 11.45 12.06 13.44
N PHE A 224 11.14 12.52 12.22
CA PHE A 224 11.51 13.84 11.75
C PHE A 224 10.91 14.99 12.58
N ILE A 225 9.69 14.82 13.10
CA ILE A 225 9.03 15.84 13.93
C ILE A 225 9.54 15.80 15.38
N SER A 226 9.82 14.61 15.93
CA SER A 226 10.16 14.44 17.36
C SER A 226 11.51 15.00 17.77
N GLU A 227 12.44 15.20 16.83
CA GLU A 227 13.77 15.75 17.11
C GLU A 227 13.73 17.11 17.84
N GLN A 228 12.69 17.92 17.60
CA GLN A 228 12.57 19.26 18.18
C GLN A 228 12.32 19.26 19.70
N GLU A 229 11.88 18.14 20.28
CA GLU A 229 11.68 18.04 21.74
C GLU A 229 12.99 17.78 22.49
N ALA A 230 14.08 17.48 21.78
CA ALA A 230 15.39 17.15 22.37
C ALA A 230 16.39 18.32 22.35
N GLU A 231 16.09 19.41 21.64
CA GLU A 231 16.85 20.67 21.60
C GLU A 231 16.27 21.70 22.57
#